data_AF-A0A8I0FDU3-F1
#
_entry.id   AF-A0A8I0FDU3-F1
#
_cell.length_a   1.000
_cell.length_b   1.000
_cell.length_c   1.000
_cell.angle_alpha   90.00
_cell.angle_beta   90.00
_cell.angle_gamma   90.00
#
_symmetry.space_group_name_H-M   'P 1'
#
loop_
_entity.id
_entity.type
_entity.pdbx_description
1 polymer ?
#
loop_
_entity_poly.entity_id
_entity_poly.type
_entity_poly.pdbx_seq_one_letter_code
_entity_poly.pdbx_strand_id
1 'polypeptide(L)'
;CLVVQKEKLQEQVVAMVEYDLSPPAIDKLKKLYDLHTDVEGPYYLLFKAIFEIKNSYPNAYQTAVRYRIWLKNEIYSQLRLLKTDVSFTDAKLFLYMVEGTIIQCLDKNDAHEGNKVLDYFLLSILKIN
;
A
#
# COMPACT_ATOMS: atom_id res chain seq x y z
N CYS A 1 -9.87 -4.59 18.05
CA CYS A 1 -8.55 -5.28 18.07
C CYS A 1 -7.87 -5.05 16.72
N LEU A 2 -6.54 -4.89 16.70
CA LEU A 2 -5.76 -4.70 15.46
C LEU A 2 -5.94 -5.86 14.46
N VAL A 3 -6.16 -7.08 14.95
CA VAL A 3 -6.45 -8.26 14.12
C VAL A 3 -7.72 -8.06 13.29
N VAL A 4 -8.81 -7.63 13.92
CA VAL A 4 -10.10 -7.39 13.23
C VAL A 4 -9.97 -6.28 12.18
N GLN A 5 -9.21 -5.23 12.48
CA GLN A 5 -8.95 -4.16 11.50
C GLN A 5 -8.11 -4.66 10.32
N LYS A 6 -7.08 -5.45 10.61
CA LYS A 6 -6.26 -6.13 9.59
C LYS A 6 -7.11 -7.01 8.68
N GLU A 7 -8.00 -7.81 9.25
CA GLU A 7 -8.85 -8.75 8.49
C GLU A 7 -9.82 -8.00 7.58
N LYS A 8 -10.54 -7.01 8.12
CA LYS A 8 -11.45 -6.16 7.31
C LYS A 8 -10.73 -5.46 6.17
N LEU A 9 -9.55 -4.90 6.44
CA LEU A 9 -8.75 -4.24 5.41
C LEU A 9 -8.28 -5.25 4.36
N GLN A 10 -7.85 -6.45 4.78
CA GLN A 10 -7.46 -7.50 3.84
C GLN A 10 -8.63 -7.94 2.96
N GLU A 11 -9.83 -8.14 3.53
CA GLU A 11 -11.05 -8.45 2.79
C GLU A 11 -11.41 -7.35 1.80
N GLN A 12 -11.28 -6.08 2.19
CA GLN A 12 -11.52 -4.94 1.31
C GLN A 12 -10.55 -4.92 0.12
N VAL A 13 -9.26 -5.20 0.36
CA VAL A 13 -8.27 -5.31 -0.72
C VAL A 13 -8.57 -6.47 -1.65
N VAL A 14 -8.87 -7.66 -1.12
CA VAL A 14 -9.22 -8.84 -1.93
C VAL A 14 -10.45 -8.54 -2.77
N ALA A 15 -11.49 -7.94 -2.19
CA ALA A 15 -12.71 -7.61 -2.92
C ALA A 15 -12.46 -6.60 -4.04
N MET A 16 -11.64 -5.57 -3.78
CA MET A 16 -11.22 -4.58 -4.78
C MET A 16 -10.38 -5.21 -5.90
N VAL A 17 -9.52 -6.16 -5.60
CA VAL A 17 -8.63 -6.77 -6.60
C VAL A 17 -9.37 -7.82 -7.43
N GLU A 18 -10.18 -8.67 -6.80
CA GLU A 18 -10.77 -9.85 -7.45
C GLU A 18 -12.14 -9.59 -8.08
N TYR A 19 -13.00 -8.78 -7.44
CA TYR A 19 -14.40 -8.61 -7.85
C TYR A 19 -14.71 -7.25 -8.47
N ASP A 20 -13.82 -6.27 -8.33
CA ASP A 20 -14.02 -4.98 -8.96
C ASP A 20 -13.87 -5.12 -10.48
N LEU A 21 -14.96 -4.87 -11.19
CA LEU A 21 -15.03 -4.81 -12.67
C LEU A 21 -14.25 -3.60 -13.23
N SER A 22 -13.61 -2.82 -12.35
CA SER A 22 -12.70 -1.73 -12.71
C SER A 22 -11.71 -2.14 -13.82
N PRO A 23 -11.44 -1.26 -14.80
CA PRO A 23 -10.54 -1.52 -15.91
C PRO A 23 -9.05 -1.48 -15.43
N PRO A 24 -8.02 -1.38 -16.30
CA PRO A 24 -6.71 -2.07 -16.21
C PRO A 24 -6.02 -2.08 -14.84
N ALA A 25 -5.12 -3.05 -14.61
CA ALA A 25 -4.37 -3.24 -13.35
C ALA A 25 -3.73 -1.96 -12.74
N ILE A 26 -3.50 -0.93 -13.56
CA ILE A 26 -3.09 0.40 -13.11
C ILE A 26 -4.12 1.08 -12.20
N ASP A 27 -5.42 0.96 -12.49
CA ASP A 27 -6.49 1.54 -11.67
C ASP A 27 -6.60 0.82 -10.33
N LYS A 28 -6.36 -0.50 -10.32
CA LYS A 28 -6.27 -1.29 -9.08
C LYS A 28 -5.09 -0.85 -8.22
N LEU A 29 -3.94 -0.57 -8.82
CA LEU A 29 -2.78 -0.02 -8.11
C LEU A 29 -3.07 1.37 -7.54
N LYS A 30 -3.76 2.25 -8.28
CA LYS A 30 -4.18 3.57 -7.77
C LYS A 30 -5.13 3.43 -6.57
N LYS A 31 -6.15 2.58 -6.67
CA LYS A 31 -7.07 2.31 -5.55
C LYS A 31 -6.35 1.71 -4.34
N LEU A 32 -5.38 0.81 -4.56
CA LEU A 32 -4.52 0.28 -3.51
C LEU A 32 -3.72 1.40 -2.85
N TYR A 33 -3.12 2.29 -3.62
CA TYR A 33 -2.40 3.44 -3.09
C TYR A 33 -3.32 4.30 -2.22
N ASP A 34 -4.45 4.77 -2.76
CA ASP A 34 -5.37 5.66 -2.06
C ASP A 34 -5.88 5.06 -0.75
N LEU A 35 -6.27 3.77 -0.77
CA LEU A 35 -6.75 3.04 0.40
C LEU A 35 -5.70 2.99 1.52
N HIS A 36 -4.42 2.95 1.17
CA HIS A 36 -3.34 2.82 2.14
C HIS A 36 -2.70 4.16 2.51
N THR A 37 -2.96 5.24 1.77
CA THR A 37 -2.42 6.57 2.10
C THR A 37 -3.39 7.41 2.93
N ASP A 38 -4.64 6.98 3.06
CA ASP A 38 -5.63 7.61 3.93
C ASP A 38 -5.22 7.53 5.41
N VAL A 39 -4.89 8.68 5.99
CA VAL A 39 -4.49 8.84 7.40
C VAL A 39 -5.66 8.67 8.38
N GLU A 40 -6.90 8.72 7.90
CA GLU A 40 -8.09 8.33 8.67
C GLU A 40 -8.50 6.87 8.37
N GLY A 41 -7.83 6.25 7.40
CA GLY A 41 -8.11 4.92 6.90
C GLY A 41 -7.62 3.77 7.78
N PRO A 42 -8.10 2.55 7.52
CA PRO A 42 -7.80 1.36 8.33
C PRO A 42 -6.32 0.95 8.30
N TYR A 43 -5.57 1.31 7.26
CA TYR A 43 -4.15 0.98 7.17
C TYR A 43 -3.29 1.79 8.15
N TYR A 44 -3.68 3.03 8.46
CA TYR A 44 -2.88 3.93 9.29
C TYR A 44 -2.55 3.35 10.67
N LEU A 45 -3.48 2.61 11.27
CA LEU A 45 -3.25 1.94 12.56
C LEU A 45 -2.23 0.80 12.45
N LEU A 46 -2.24 0.04 11.34
CA LEU A 46 -1.23 -0.99 11.09
C LEU A 46 0.13 -0.35 10.83
N PHE A 47 0.18 0.73 10.05
CA PHE A 47 1.39 1.50 9.81
C PHE A 47 2.03 1.95 11.13
N LYS A 48 1.28 2.65 12.01
CA LYS A 48 1.78 3.09 13.32
C LYS A 48 2.27 1.94 14.20
N ALA A 49 1.56 0.82 14.19
CA ALA A 49 1.93 -0.35 14.98
C ALA A 49 3.32 -0.92 14.61
N ILE A 50 3.80 -0.73 13.38
CA ILE A 50 5.12 -1.18 12.97
C ILE A 50 6.23 -0.34 13.62
N PHE A 51 6.00 0.95 13.81
CA PHE A 51 7.02 1.88 14.32
C PHE A 51 6.98 2.05 15.84
N GLU A 52 5.79 1.98 16.45
CA GLU A 52 5.60 2.46 17.81
C GLU A 52 5.59 1.35 18.88
N ILE A 53 5.05 0.17 18.56
CA ILE A 53 4.63 -0.80 19.61
C ILE A 53 5.41 -2.12 19.62
N LYS A 54 6.52 -2.21 18.88
CA LYS A 54 7.32 -3.45 18.74
C LYS A 54 7.65 -4.12 20.09
N ASN A 55 8.05 -3.33 21.08
CA ASN A 55 8.46 -3.84 22.40
C ASN A 55 7.27 -3.98 23.38
N SER A 56 6.28 -3.09 23.29
CA SER A 56 5.16 -3.04 24.25
C SER A 56 4.03 -4.02 23.91
N TYR A 57 3.81 -4.29 22.61
CA TYR A 57 2.75 -5.17 22.12
C TYR A 57 3.25 -6.04 20.95
N PRO A 58 4.14 -7.02 21.21
CA PRO A 58 4.82 -7.78 20.17
C PRO A 58 3.86 -8.55 19.24
N ASN A 59 2.75 -9.07 19.77
CA ASN A 59 1.75 -9.76 18.94
C ASN A 59 1.05 -8.82 17.95
N ALA A 60 0.71 -7.60 18.38
CA ALA A 60 0.09 -6.59 17.52
C ALA A 60 1.09 -6.09 16.47
N TYR A 61 2.35 -5.86 16.85
CA TYR A 61 3.43 -5.59 15.91
C TYR A 61 3.56 -6.69 14.84
N GLN A 62 3.54 -7.96 15.24
CA GLN A 62 3.61 -9.09 14.29
C GLN A 62 2.40 -9.12 13.34
N THR A 63 1.19 -8.79 13.83
CA THR A 63 0.01 -8.63 12.96
C THR A 63 0.24 -7.60 11.87
N ALA A 64 0.78 -6.43 12.22
CA ALA A 64 1.04 -5.37 11.25
C ALA A 64 2.15 -5.74 10.26
N VAL A 65 3.25 -6.36 10.72
CA VAL A 65 4.33 -6.85 9.83
C VAL A 65 3.82 -7.90 8.85
N ARG A 66 2.99 -8.85 9.30
CA ARG A 66 2.38 -9.86 8.42
C ARG A 66 1.51 -9.23 7.34
N TYR A 67 0.71 -8.24 7.70
CA TYR A 67 -0.10 -7.50 6.73
C TYR A 67 0.78 -6.77 5.71
N ARG A 68 1.85 -6.10 6.17
CA ARG A 68 2.79 -5.39 5.29
C ARG A 68 3.48 -6.33 4.28
N ILE A 69 3.86 -7.54 4.70
CA ILE A 69 4.42 -8.56 3.82
C ILE A 69 3.38 -9.01 2.79
N TRP A 70 2.15 -9.27 3.23
CA TRP A 70 1.05 -9.67 2.36
C TRP A 70 0.73 -8.59 1.31
N LEU A 71 0.58 -7.33 1.74
CA LEU A 71 0.31 -6.19 0.87
C LEU A 71 1.39 -6.02 -0.21
N LYS A 72 2.67 -6.15 0.15
CA LYS A 72 3.77 -6.10 -0.83
C LYS A 72 3.62 -7.18 -1.91
N ASN A 73 3.20 -8.39 -1.53
CA ASN A 73 2.99 -9.48 -2.49
C ASN A 73 1.77 -9.21 -3.38
N GLU A 74 0.73 -8.57 -2.83
CA GLU A 74 -0.44 -8.16 -3.59
C GLU A 74 -0.08 -7.10 -4.64
N ILE A 75 0.63 -6.05 -4.23
CA ILE A 75 1.17 -5.01 -5.13
C ILE A 75 2.02 -5.64 -6.23
N TYR A 76 2.91 -6.58 -5.87
CA TYR A 76 3.72 -7.29 -6.85
C TYR A 76 2.89 -8.09 -7.86
N SER A 77 1.82 -8.74 -7.40
CA SER A 77 0.86 -9.44 -8.27
C SER A 77 0.23 -8.49 -9.28
N GLN A 78 -0.25 -7.33 -8.83
CA GLN A 78 -0.87 -6.33 -9.70
C GLN A 78 0.12 -5.69 -10.68
N LEU A 79 1.35 -5.41 -10.23
CA LEU A 79 2.40 -4.86 -11.11
C LEU A 79 2.79 -5.82 -12.24
N ARG A 80 2.80 -7.14 -12.00
CA ARG A 80 3.09 -8.14 -13.03
C ARG A 80 2.05 -8.21 -14.14
N LEU A 81 0.82 -7.78 -13.87
CA LEU A 81 -0.22 -7.65 -14.90
C LEU A 81 0.04 -6.48 -15.85
N LEU A 82 0.83 -5.49 -15.42
CA LEU A 82 1.27 -4.37 -16.26
C LEU A 82 2.57 -4.68 -17.01
N LYS A 83 3.50 -5.37 -16.36
CA LYS A 83 4.83 -5.69 -16.91
C LYS A 83 5.36 -7.01 -16.33
N THR A 84 5.64 -7.99 -17.17
CA THR A 84 5.94 -9.36 -16.72
C THR A 84 7.30 -9.51 -16.03
N ASP A 85 8.27 -8.65 -16.33
CA ASP A 85 9.63 -8.63 -15.74
C ASP A 85 9.75 -7.67 -14.54
N VAL A 86 8.63 -7.24 -13.94
CA VAL A 86 8.66 -6.44 -12.72
C VAL A 86 9.36 -7.20 -11.58
N SER A 87 10.14 -6.46 -10.79
CA SER A 87 10.89 -7.02 -9.67
C SER A 87 10.13 -6.88 -8.35
N PHE A 88 10.51 -7.68 -7.35
CA PHE A 88 10.06 -7.46 -5.97
C PHE A 88 10.54 -6.10 -5.41
N THR A 89 11.60 -5.52 -5.98
CA THR A 89 12.07 -4.18 -5.64
C THR A 89 11.05 -3.13 -6.04
N ASP A 90 10.39 -3.28 -7.20
CA ASP A 90 9.36 -2.34 -7.67
C ASP A 90 8.16 -2.33 -6.72
N ALA A 91 7.70 -3.50 -6.28
CA ALA A 91 6.63 -3.60 -5.29
C ALA A 91 7.04 -3.02 -3.93
N LYS A 92 8.31 -3.18 -3.54
CA LYS A 92 8.87 -2.58 -2.32
C LYS A 92 8.93 -1.05 -2.42
N LEU A 93 9.33 -0.51 -3.57
CA LEU A 93 9.34 0.93 -3.84
C LEU A 93 7.92 1.50 -3.79
N PHE A 94 6.95 0.81 -4.39
CA PHE A 94 5.55 1.20 -4.30
C PHE A 94 5.05 1.31 -2.86
N LEU A 95 5.32 0.29 -2.04
CA LEU A 95 4.97 0.31 -0.62
C LEU A 95 5.67 1.46 0.13
N TYR A 96 6.93 1.78 -0.20
CA TYR A 96 7.62 2.93 0.37
C TYR A 96 7.04 4.27 -0.07
N MET A 97 6.50 4.38 -1.29
CA MET A 97 5.77 5.57 -1.70
C MET A 97 4.51 5.74 -0.84
N VAL A 98 3.71 4.69 -0.63
CA VAL A 98 2.55 4.71 0.28
C VAL A 98 2.95 5.21 1.68
N GLU A 99 3.99 4.62 2.26
CA GLU A 99 4.46 4.99 3.60
C GLU A 99 5.02 6.43 3.66
N GLY A 100 5.76 6.84 2.64
CA GLY A 100 6.28 8.20 2.51
C GLY A 100 5.15 9.24 2.40
N THR A 101 4.11 8.93 1.64
CA THR A 101 2.91 9.75 1.49
C THR A 101 2.17 9.90 2.81
N ILE A 102 2.01 8.83 3.60
CA ILE A 102 1.44 8.92 4.96
C ILE A 102 2.28 9.87 5.82
N ILE A 103 3.60 9.71 5.82
CA ILE A 103 4.50 10.57 6.62
C ILE A 103 4.38 12.05 6.20
N GLN A 104 4.35 12.32 4.90
CA GLN A 104 4.16 13.67 4.37
C GLN A 104 2.80 14.26 4.78
N CYS A 105 1.71 13.49 4.71
CA CYS A 105 0.39 13.93 5.16
C CYS A 105 0.34 14.29 6.65
N LEU A 106 1.21 13.69 7.46
CA LEU A 106 1.32 14.00 8.89
C LEU A 106 2.19 15.23 9.17
N ASP A 107 3.08 15.60 8.24
CA ASP A 107 3.88 16.81 8.33
C ASP A 107 3.04 18.02 7.87
N LYS A 108 2.72 18.92 8.81
CA LYS A 108 1.84 20.08 8.58
C LYS A 108 2.45 21.17 7.70
N ASN A 109 3.69 21.00 7.25
CA ASN A 109 4.46 22.04 6.57
C ASN A 109 4.44 21.94 5.04
N ASP A 110 3.88 20.87 4.45
CA ASP A 110 4.01 20.65 3.00
C ASP A 110 2.68 20.44 2.29
N ALA A 111 2.55 21.06 1.12
CA ALA A 111 1.40 20.89 0.25
C ALA A 111 1.51 19.53 -0.45
N HIS A 112 0.57 18.63 -0.16
CA HIS A 112 0.63 17.25 -0.61
C HIS A 112 0.70 17.12 -2.15
N GLU A 113 1.87 16.77 -2.70
CA GLU A 113 2.07 16.44 -4.12
C GLU A 113 1.88 14.92 -4.43
N GLY A 114 1.40 14.13 -3.46
CA GLY A 114 1.48 12.67 -3.43
C GLY A 114 0.95 11.93 -4.66
N ASN A 115 0.01 12.51 -5.42
CA ASN A 115 -0.48 11.89 -6.65
C ASN A 115 0.53 11.90 -7.81
N LYS A 116 1.40 12.92 -7.91
CA LYS A 116 2.34 13.01 -9.04
C LYS A 116 3.40 11.91 -9.01
N VAL A 117 3.92 11.58 -7.82
CA VAL A 117 4.99 10.58 -7.66
C VAL A 117 4.49 9.18 -8.06
N LEU A 118 3.28 8.83 -7.65
CA LEU A 118 2.63 7.59 -8.06
C LEU A 118 2.47 7.51 -9.59
N ASP A 119 1.96 8.57 -10.21
CA ASP A 119 1.76 8.61 -11.66
C ASP A 119 3.10 8.46 -12.41
N TYR A 120 4.17 9.14 -11.98
CA TYR A 120 5.50 8.97 -12.57
C TYR A 120 6.03 7.55 -12.41
N PHE A 121 5.87 6.94 -11.24
CA PHE A 121 6.26 5.56 -11.00
C PHE A 121 5.51 4.61 -11.95
N LEU A 122 4.18 4.70 -12.03
CA LEU A 122 3.37 3.84 -12.90
C LEU A 122 3.71 4.05 -14.38
N LEU A 123 3.94 5.29 -14.81
CA LEU A 123 4.43 5.58 -16.17
C LEU A 123 5.81 4.98 -16.43
N SER A 124 6.72 4.99 -15.44
CA SER A 124 8.04 4.37 -15.59
C SER A 124 7.95 2.86 -15.77
N ILE A 125 7.02 2.20 -15.07
CA ILE A 125 6.75 0.77 -15.25
C ILE A 125 6.23 0.50 -16.67
N LEU A 126 5.36 1.36 -17.21
CA LEU A 126 4.79 1.20 -18.55
C LEU A 126 5.73 1.58 -19.70
N LYS A 127 6.70 2.48 -19.48
CA LYS A 127 7.62 3.01 -20.51
C LYS A 127 8.88 2.18 -20.74
N ILE A 128 9.15 1.15 -19.93
CA ILE A 128 10.26 0.20 -20.18
C ILE A 128 9.81 -0.85 -21.23
N ASN A 129 9.34 -0.38 -22.38
CA ASN A 129 9.01 -1.19 -23.56
C ASN A 129 9.94 -0.83 -24.71
#